data_AF-A0A1E4XEB7-F1
#
_entry.id   AF-A0A1E4XEB7-F1
#
_cell.length_a   1.000
_cell.length_b   1.000
_cell.length_c   1.000
_cell.angle_alpha   90.00
_cell.angle_beta   90.00
_cell.angle_gamma   90.00
#
_symmetry.space_group_name_H-M   'P 1'
#
loop_
_entity.id
_entity.type
_entity.pdbx_description
1 polymer ?
#
loop_
_entity_poly.entity_id
_entity_poly.type
_entity_poly.pdbx_seq_one_letter_code
_entity_poly.pdbx_strand_id
1 'polypeptide(L)'
;MRSALSTGMTLLVILLLFLAFNLSWVNNLPEVRWDFSQQKKHTLSPAARNLLATLEHPLDLYYFNSSHDPKRSHALKRYGERVEDLLNEFEKASKGMINLHVIDPAPYSEDAYKAGLFGLDDKQGFLGLIGTRAGQNSQRIDVFSRDDEPLLEYEISHLIYKLMHPDPPTIGVLTGLALSESAGRAMAQMHQHFNLVSLASNTSKVPESIGTLMVVHPRALPEHALYAIEQFVLRGGKLMIFIDPVSASDANTPAVDSRLDGLLAAWGIQMPTDKLLVDHVYALSSSLSPDAPALRHAARLNLPRQAMTASDVSTWKLSTVVVSSSGALSRVRKGRTTLTPLLQSSRQSALMDTDRVAAAPASDSLIDGTTPGQRQVIAARIEGPAYSAFPEGLSGQSPGLQKAANIQVVVVADTDLLMDSVINSAPNTNVLFVLNTLDNLAAPNILANIQPRVMAGDAPTALEQMREAAAQAYTQKAGELQKRLEQTEQEWQRLNPPSIEFGTQAVDTNTQLQALNKERLRLPMELQALKVEAYASVHRMERNLKLLMICAVPLPLCLIAWAVFVYHRRRRSVVATACH
;
A
#
# COMPACT_ATOMS: atom_id res chain seq x y z
N MET A 1 -36.95 -56.81 36.44
CA MET A 1 -35.52 -56.90 36.03
C MET A 1 -35.32 -57.25 34.55
N ARG A 2 -36.26 -57.88 33.83
CA ARG A 2 -36.11 -58.18 32.38
C ARG A 2 -36.31 -56.99 31.43
N SER A 3 -37.02 -55.93 31.84
CA SER A 3 -37.26 -54.74 30.99
C SER A 3 -36.05 -53.80 30.87
N ALA A 4 -35.29 -53.60 31.96
CA ALA A 4 -34.13 -52.68 32.00
C ALA A 4 -32.94 -53.17 31.15
N LEU A 5 -32.77 -54.48 31.02
CA LEU A 5 -31.75 -55.08 30.14
C LEU A 5 -32.13 -54.95 28.65
N SER A 6 -33.42 -55.08 28.32
CA SER A 6 -33.88 -54.89 26.93
C SER A 6 -33.78 -53.45 26.46
N THR A 7 -34.09 -52.47 27.34
CA THR A 7 -33.96 -51.04 27.02
C THR A 7 -32.49 -50.60 26.91
N GLY A 8 -31.61 -51.16 27.74
CA GLY A 8 -30.17 -50.93 27.64
C GLY A 8 -29.58 -51.45 26.33
N MET A 9 -30.01 -52.63 25.89
CA MET A 9 -29.53 -53.23 24.64
C MET A 9 -30.06 -52.48 23.40
N THR A 10 -31.32 -52.03 23.41
CA THR A 10 -31.84 -51.19 22.32
C THR A 10 -31.14 -49.83 22.23
N LEU A 11 -30.82 -49.20 23.37
CA LEU A 11 -30.07 -47.95 23.40
C LEU A 11 -28.66 -48.12 22.85
N LEU A 12 -28.01 -49.24 23.16
CA LEU A 12 -26.66 -49.55 22.68
C LEU A 12 -26.63 -49.81 21.16
N VAL A 13 -27.63 -50.52 20.64
CA VAL A 13 -27.77 -50.75 19.19
C VAL A 13 -28.08 -49.44 18.45
N ILE A 14 -28.95 -48.58 18.99
CA ILE A 14 -29.24 -47.25 18.41
C ILE A 14 -27.99 -46.36 18.43
N LEU A 15 -27.22 -46.38 19.53
CA LEU A 15 -25.96 -45.64 19.63
C LEU A 15 -24.95 -46.10 18.58
N LEU A 16 -24.80 -47.41 18.39
CA LEU A 16 -23.88 -47.98 17.39
C LEU A 16 -24.33 -47.66 15.96
N LEU A 17 -25.62 -47.74 15.66
CA LEU A 17 -26.18 -47.34 14.37
C LEU A 17 -26.00 -45.84 14.11
N PHE A 18 -26.20 -45.00 15.12
CA PHE A 18 -25.94 -43.57 15.04
C PHE A 18 -24.46 -43.27 14.78
N LEU A 19 -23.55 -43.97 15.46
CA LEU A 19 -22.11 -43.82 15.25
C LEU A 19 -21.70 -44.26 13.85
N ALA A 20 -22.19 -45.41 13.38
CA ALA A 20 -21.92 -45.92 12.03
C ALA A 20 -22.49 -44.99 10.94
N PHE A 21 -23.70 -44.45 11.15
CA PHE A 21 -24.30 -43.47 10.25
C PHE A 21 -23.49 -42.17 10.22
N ASN A 22 -23.07 -41.65 11.38
CA ASN A 22 -22.26 -40.43 11.44
C ASN A 22 -20.89 -40.63 10.77
N LEU A 23 -20.21 -41.76 11.04
CA LEU A 23 -18.91 -42.07 10.45
C LEU A 23 -18.95 -42.25 8.94
N SER A 24 -20.03 -42.86 8.41
CA SER A 24 -20.16 -43.12 6.97
C SER A 24 -20.75 -41.95 6.19
N TRP A 25 -21.57 -41.10 6.82
CA TRP A 25 -22.25 -39.99 6.14
C TRP A 25 -21.42 -38.70 6.18
N VAL A 26 -20.62 -38.47 7.21
CA VAL A 26 -19.75 -37.28 7.34
C VAL A 26 -18.78 -37.16 6.16
N ASN A 27 -18.27 -38.26 5.61
CA ASN A 27 -17.37 -38.23 4.47
C ASN A 27 -18.04 -37.94 3.11
N ASN A 28 -19.37 -38.07 3.01
CA ASN A 28 -20.13 -37.88 1.77
C ASN A 28 -21.01 -36.62 1.76
N LEU A 29 -21.05 -35.87 2.86
CA LEU A 29 -21.67 -34.55 2.85
C LEU A 29 -20.76 -33.62 2.03
N PRO A 30 -21.29 -32.91 1.01
CA PRO A 30 -20.53 -31.82 0.40
C PRO A 30 -20.09 -30.89 1.53
N GLU A 31 -18.80 -30.54 1.58
CA GLU A 31 -18.26 -29.51 2.48
C GLU A 31 -18.89 -28.16 2.11
N VAL A 32 -20.17 -27.98 2.44
CA VAL A 32 -20.79 -26.67 2.44
C VAL A 32 -20.30 -26.01 3.72
N ARG A 33 -19.04 -25.57 3.70
CA ARG A 33 -18.50 -24.67 4.71
C ARG A 33 -19.25 -23.35 4.56
N TRP A 34 -20.33 -23.19 5.31
CA TRP A 34 -20.94 -21.89 5.50
C TRP A 34 -19.91 -21.04 6.24
N ASP A 35 -19.18 -20.22 5.50
CA ASP A 35 -18.27 -19.25 6.05
C ASP A 35 -19.10 -18.17 6.76
N PHE A 36 -19.39 -18.40 8.05
CA PHE A 36 -20.03 -17.44 8.95
C PHE A 36 -19.06 -16.35 9.41
N SER A 37 -17.81 -16.31 8.92
CA SER A 37 -16.98 -15.14 9.14
C SER A 37 -17.63 -13.95 8.45
N GLN A 38 -17.64 -12.80 9.13
CA GLN A 38 -18.25 -11.56 8.60
C GLN A 38 -17.70 -11.12 7.23
N GLN A 39 -16.62 -11.73 6.74
CA GLN A 39 -15.88 -11.30 5.55
C GLN A 39 -15.71 -12.38 4.48
N LYS A 40 -16.34 -13.56 4.60
CA LYS A 40 -16.17 -14.69 3.66
C LYS A 40 -14.69 -14.94 3.32
N LYS A 41 -13.85 -14.98 4.36
CA LYS A 41 -12.38 -14.99 4.23
C LYS A 41 -11.84 -16.23 3.52
N HIS A 42 -12.66 -17.28 3.41
CA HIS A 42 -12.30 -18.56 2.80
C HIS A 42 -13.04 -18.82 1.49
N THR A 43 -13.47 -17.77 0.77
CA THR A 43 -14.20 -17.93 -0.49
C THR A 43 -13.67 -16.97 -1.55
N LEU A 44 -13.32 -17.50 -2.72
CA LEU A 44 -12.90 -16.70 -3.89
C LEU A 44 -13.96 -15.69 -4.33
N SER A 45 -13.50 -14.56 -4.86
CA SER A 45 -14.40 -13.57 -5.47
C SER A 45 -15.11 -14.15 -6.70
N PRO A 46 -16.30 -13.61 -7.07
CA PRO A 46 -16.96 -13.98 -8.32
C PRO A 46 -16.07 -13.75 -9.55
N ALA A 47 -15.24 -12.69 -9.52
CA ALA A 47 -14.33 -12.36 -10.61
C ALA A 47 -13.22 -13.42 -10.77
N ALA A 48 -12.59 -13.86 -9.67
CA ALA A 48 -11.61 -14.94 -9.71
C ALA A 48 -12.23 -16.26 -10.20
N ARG A 49 -13.45 -16.60 -9.75
CA ARG A 49 -14.16 -17.80 -10.25
C ARG A 49 -14.43 -17.75 -11.75
N ASN A 50 -14.79 -16.58 -12.27
CA ASN A 50 -15.00 -16.39 -13.70
C ASN A 50 -13.68 -16.53 -14.48
N LEU A 51 -12.56 -16.01 -13.96
CA LEU A 51 -11.23 -16.24 -14.55
C LEU A 51 -10.93 -17.74 -14.63
N LEU A 52 -11.15 -18.49 -13.55
CA LEU A 52 -10.90 -19.93 -13.53
C LEU A 52 -11.81 -20.71 -14.48
N ALA A 53 -13.04 -20.24 -14.72
CA ALA A 53 -13.94 -20.84 -15.69
C ALA A 53 -13.48 -20.63 -17.15
N THR A 54 -12.58 -19.68 -17.41
CA THR A 54 -12.00 -19.44 -18.75
C THR A 54 -10.73 -20.22 -19.02
N LEU A 55 -10.27 -21.06 -18.08
CA LEU A 55 -9.09 -21.91 -18.28
C LEU A 55 -9.34 -22.93 -19.39
N GLU A 56 -8.53 -22.88 -20.45
CA GLU A 56 -8.59 -23.81 -21.58
C GLU A 56 -7.59 -24.97 -21.44
N HIS A 57 -6.52 -24.76 -20.69
CA HIS A 57 -5.44 -25.73 -20.50
C HIS A 57 -5.10 -25.93 -19.04
N PRO A 58 -4.66 -27.15 -18.64
CA PRO A 58 -4.24 -27.40 -17.28
C PRO A 58 -2.98 -26.61 -16.93
N LEU A 59 -2.91 -26.15 -15.69
CA LEU A 59 -1.81 -25.40 -15.10
C LEU A 59 -1.28 -26.13 -13.88
N ASP A 60 0.04 -26.23 -13.74
CA ASP A 60 0.67 -26.77 -12.54
C ASP A 60 1.19 -25.61 -11.69
N LEU A 61 0.77 -25.55 -10.43
CA LEU A 61 1.17 -24.54 -9.47
C LEU A 61 2.00 -25.19 -8.36
N TYR A 62 3.27 -24.82 -8.25
CA TYR A 62 4.19 -25.29 -7.23
C TYR A 62 4.34 -24.21 -6.15
N TYR A 63 3.72 -24.46 -5.00
CA TYR A 63 3.76 -23.58 -3.85
C TYR A 63 4.87 -24.02 -2.89
N PHE A 64 5.90 -23.20 -2.76
CA PHE A 64 7.04 -23.45 -1.87
C PHE A 64 6.83 -22.73 -0.55
N ASN A 65 6.70 -23.50 0.52
CA ASN A 65 6.37 -23.01 1.85
C ASN A 65 7.26 -23.69 2.89
N SER A 66 8.35 -23.03 3.30
CA SER A 66 9.28 -23.53 4.33
C SER A 66 8.66 -23.46 5.74
N SER A 67 7.58 -24.20 6.01
CA SER A 67 6.79 -24.10 7.26
C SER A 67 7.57 -24.54 8.51
N HIS A 68 8.51 -25.46 8.32
CA HIS A 68 9.32 -26.03 9.39
C HIS A 68 10.68 -25.33 9.59
N ASP A 69 10.97 -24.23 8.88
CA ASP A 69 12.22 -23.49 9.05
C ASP A 69 12.28 -22.85 10.47
N PRO A 70 13.37 -23.10 11.23
CA PRO A 70 13.55 -22.52 12.57
C PRO A 70 13.68 -20.99 12.57
N LYS A 71 14.06 -20.36 11.46
CA LYS A 71 14.17 -18.90 11.32
C LYS A 71 12.82 -18.23 11.12
N ARG A 72 11.74 -19.01 10.91
CA ARG A 72 10.44 -18.47 10.51
C ARG A 72 9.61 -18.01 11.71
N SER A 73 9.20 -16.75 11.68
CA SER A 73 8.33 -16.19 12.72
C SER A 73 6.94 -16.85 12.71
N HIS A 74 6.31 -16.95 13.90
CA HIS A 74 4.93 -17.44 14.01
C HIS A 74 3.93 -16.69 13.13
N ALA A 75 4.17 -15.40 12.89
CA ALA A 75 3.30 -14.61 12.05
C ALA A 75 3.42 -14.97 10.56
N LEU A 76 4.64 -15.29 10.09
CA LEU A 76 4.87 -15.76 8.71
C LEU A 76 4.35 -17.19 8.49
N LYS A 77 4.41 -18.06 9.51
CA LYS A 77 3.83 -19.41 9.42
C LYS A 77 2.32 -19.35 9.20
N ARG A 78 1.59 -18.59 10.03
CA ARG A 78 0.14 -18.37 9.86
C ARG A 78 -0.22 -17.72 8.53
N TYR A 79 0.63 -16.82 8.03
CA TYR A 79 0.42 -16.22 6.73
C TYR A 79 0.61 -17.24 5.60
N GLY A 80 1.63 -18.11 5.68
CA GLY A 80 1.82 -19.20 4.73
C GLY A 80 0.62 -20.17 4.69
N GLU A 81 0.11 -20.58 5.85
CA GLU A 81 -1.12 -21.38 5.95
C GLU A 81 -2.31 -20.71 5.25
N ARG A 82 -2.45 -19.38 5.38
CA ARG A 82 -3.50 -18.61 4.70
C ARG A 82 -3.32 -18.58 3.18
N VAL A 83 -2.08 -18.47 2.70
CA VAL A 83 -1.79 -18.55 1.25
C VAL A 83 -2.14 -19.94 0.72
N GLU A 84 -1.75 -20.99 1.45
CA GLU A 84 -2.07 -22.38 1.11
C GLU A 84 -3.58 -22.63 1.06
N ASP A 85 -4.32 -22.18 2.08
CA ASP A 85 -5.79 -22.25 2.12
C ASP A 85 -6.41 -21.60 0.87
N LEU A 86 -5.91 -20.42 0.47
CA LEU A 86 -6.42 -19.72 -0.70
C LEU A 86 -6.10 -20.47 -2.00
N LEU A 87 -4.87 -20.98 -2.16
CA LEU A 87 -4.47 -21.77 -3.32
C LEU A 87 -5.28 -23.07 -3.46
N ASN A 88 -5.58 -23.74 -2.34
CA ASN A 88 -6.48 -24.90 -2.33
C ASN A 88 -7.88 -24.52 -2.83
N GLU A 89 -8.39 -23.33 -2.52
CA GLU A 89 -9.67 -22.86 -3.06
C GLU A 89 -9.59 -22.55 -4.57
N PHE A 90 -8.46 -22.04 -5.07
CA PHE A 90 -8.21 -21.89 -6.51
C PHE A 90 -8.23 -23.25 -7.23
N GLU A 91 -7.54 -24.25 -6.68
CA GLU A 91 -7.53 -25.62 -7.21
C GLU A 91 -8.94 -26.21 -7.28
N LYS A 92 -9.68 -26.20 -6.16
CA LYS A 92 -11.06 -26.70 -6.09
C LYS A 92 -12.00 -25.99 -7.07
N ALA A 93 -11.88 -24.66 -7.19
CA ALA A 93 -12.73 -23.87 -8.08
C ALA A 93 -12.42 -24.09 -9.57
N SER A 94 -11.17 -24.47 -9.90
CA SER A 94 -10.74 -24.74 -11.28
C SER A 94 -11.28 -26.04 -11.89
N LYS A 95 -11.88 -26.93 -11.07
CA LYS A 95 -12.42 -28.24 -11.49
C LYS A 95 -11.41 -29.12 -12.23
N GLY A 96 -10.17 -29.18 -11.74
CA GLY A 96 -9.10 -30.03 -12.29
C GLY A 96 -8.25 -29.36 -13.38
N MET A 97 -8.45 -28.06 -13.63
CA MET A 97 -7.60 -27.28 -14.52
C MET A 97 -6.36 -26.70 -13.83
N ILE A 98 -6.33 -26.68 -12.51
CA ILE A 98 -5.16 -26.34 -11.71
C ILE A 98 -4.78 -27.60 -10.92
N ASN A 99 -3.49 -27.95 -10.97
CA ASN A 99 -2.88 -28.95 -10.10
C ASN A 99 -1.98 -28.22 -9.11
N LEU A 100 -2.31 -28.28 -7.82
CA LEU A 100 -1.51 -27.63 -6.78
C LEU A 100 -0.52 -28.61 -6.15
N HIS A 101 0.76 -28.25 -6.17
CA HIS A 101 1.85 -28.97 -5.51
C HIS A 101 2.36 -28.14 -4.34
N VAL A 102 2.01 -28.53 -3.12
CA VAL A 102 2.54 -27.91 -1.90
C VAL A 102 3.86 -28.59 -1.53
N ILE A 103 4.93 -27.80 -1.49
CA ILE A 103 6.30 -28.27 -1.25
C ILE A 103 6.85 -27.54 -0.03
N ASP A 104 7.31 -28.29 0.96
CA ASP A 104 8.09 -27.78 2.09
C ASP A 104 9.56 -28.12 1.87
N PRO A 105 10.35 -27.21 1.27
CA PRO A 105 11.73 -27.49 0.92
C PRO A 105 12.60 -27.50 2.18
N ALA A 106 13.16 -28.66 2.52
CA ALA A 106 14.16 -28.77 3.57
C ALA A 106 15.46 -28.02 3.17
N PRO A 107 16.20 -27.42 4.11
CA PRO A 107 17.48 -26.77 3.79
C PRO A 107 18.44 -27.71 3.05
N TYR A 108 19.07 -27.22 1.98
CA TYR A 108 19.99 -27.97 1.12
C TYR A 108 19.38 -29.21 0.42
N SER A 109 18.05 -29.28 0.30
CA SER A 109 17.36 -30.31 -0.49
C SER A 109 17.34 -29.99 -1.99
N GLU A 110 16.98 -30.99 -2.81
CA GLU A 110 16.73 -30.81 -4.24
C GLU A 110 15.60 -29.80 -4.49
N ASP A 111 14.56 -29.80 -3.66
CA ASP A 111 13.44 -28.87 -3.79
C ASP A 111 13.85 -27.44 -3.44
N ALA A 112 14.71 -27.26 -2.43
CA ALA A 112 15.31 -25.96 -2.13
C ALA A 112 16.19 -25.46 -3.28
N TYR A 113 16.96 -26.36 -3.91
CA TYR A 113 17.77 -26.02 -5.08
C TYR A 113 16.90 -25.62 -6.27
N LYS A 114 15.82 -26.36 -6.56
CA LYS A 114 14.84 -26.02 -7.60
C LYS A 114 14.20 -24.66 -7.33
N ALA A 115 13.71 -24.41 -6.12
CA ALA A 115 13.15 -23.13 -5.72
C ALA A 115 14.12 -21.96 -5.97
N GLY A 116 15.39 -22.15 -5.61
CA GLY A 116 16.45 -21.18 -5.88
C GLY A 116 16.77 -21.00 -7.37
N LEU A 117 16.72 -22.06 -8.19
CA LEU A 117 16.95 -21.99 -9.63
C LEU A 117 15.86 -21.19 -10.36
N PHE A 118 14.60 -21.36 -9.93
CA PHE A 118 13.49 -20.52 -10.38
C PHE A 118 13.48 -19.14 -9.71
N GLY A 119 14.46 -18.87 -8.84
CA GLY A 119 14.78 -17.60 -8.20
C GLY A 119 13.75 -17.09 -7.20
N LEU A 120 13.15 -18.00 -6.44
CA LEU A 120 12.41 -17.65 -5.22
C LEU A 120 13.37 -17.12 -4.13
N ASP A 121 12.87 -16.23 -3.27
CA ASP A 121 13.66 -15.66 -2.16
C ASP A 121 13.76 -16.66 -1.00
N ASP A 122 14.98 -16.93 -0.53
CA ASP A 122 15.29 -17.86 0.57
C ASP A 122 15.64 -17.14 1.89
N LYS A 123 15.70 -15.80 1.91
CA LYS A 123 16.19 -15.02 3.06
C LYS A 123 15.47 -15.29 4.37
N GLN A 124 14.17 -15.57 4.32
CA GLN A 124 13.32 -15.87 5.48
C GLN A 124 12.69 -17.27 5.39
N GLY A 125 13.30 -18.16 4.60
CA GLY A 125 12.68 -19.40 4.12
C GLY A 125 11.79 -19.14 2.91
N PHE A 126 11.62 -20.15 2.06
CA PHE A 126 10.84 -20.02 0.84
C PHE A 126 9.36 -19.81 1.17
N LEU A 127 8.77 -18.79 0.55
CA LEU A 127 7.34 -18.51 0.60
C LEU A 127 6.92 -17.93 -0.75
N GLY A 128 6.90 -18.76 -1.78
CA GLY A 128 6.70 -18.34 -3.15
C GLY A 128 5.83 -19.31 -3.94
N LEU A 129 5.41 -18.88 -5.13
CA LEU A 129 4.59 -19.68 -6.04
C LEU A 129 5.24 -19.70 -7.42
N ILE A 130 5.32 -20.87 -8.03
CA ILE A 130 5.75 -21.04 -9.41
C ILE A 130 4.59 -21.66 -10.17
N GLY A 131 4.15 -21.02 -11.24
CA GLY A 131 3.17 -21.60 -12.14
C GLY A 131 3.79 -21.96 -13.47
N THR A 132 3.41 -23.12 -13.99
CA THR A 132 3.90 -23.63 -15.27
C THR A 132 2.73 -24.07 -16.15
N ARG A 133 2.93 -23.91 -17.45
CA ARG A 133 2.04 -24.42 -18.48
C ARG A 133 2.89 -25.11 -19.55
N ALA A 134 2.40 -26.23 -20.08
CA ALA A 134 3.11 -26.96 -21.13
C ALA A 134 3.44 -26.04 -22.32
N GLY A 135 4.72 -26.00 -22.69
CA GLY A 135 5.21 -25.23 -23.86
C GLY A 135 5.29 -23.71 -23.65
N GLN A 136 5.16 -23.21 -22.42
CA GLN A 136 5.27 -21.78 -22.10
C GLN A 136 6.29 -21.55 -20.98
N ASN A 137 6.78 -20.31 -20.88
CA ASN A 137 7.68 -19.91 -19.81
C ASN A 137 6.95 -19.93 -18.46
N SER A 138 7.63 -20.40 -17.41
CA SER A 138 7.11 -20.37 -16.05
C SER A 138 6.92 -18.94 -15.56
N GLN A 139 5.83 -18.69 -14.85
CA GLN A 139 5.59 -17.45 -14.12
C GLN A 139 5.81 -17.69 -12.64
N ARG A 140 6.22 -16.65 -11.91
CA ARG A 140 6.59 -16.80 -10.50
C ARG A 140 6.14 -15.62 -9.65
N ILE A 141 5.93 -15.92 -8.38
CA ILE A 141 5.84 -14.99 -7.26
C ILE A 141 7.02 -15.31 -6.35
N ASP A 142 8.04 -14.45 -6.39
CA ASP A 142 9.33 -14.64 -5.70
C ASP A 142 9.16 -14.80 -4.19
N VAL A 143 8.29 -13.98 -3.60
CA VAL A 143 7.94 -14.00 -2.18
C VAL A 143 6.53 -13.44 -1.98
N PHE A 144 5.73 -14.10 -1.15
CA PHE A 144 4.50 -13.52 -0.63
C PHE A 144 4.81 -12.66 0.60
N SER A 145 4.45 -11.37 0.51
CA SER A 145 4.58 -10.43 1.61
C SER A 145 3.25 -10.23 2.34
N ARG A 146 3.29 -10.20 3.67
CA ARG A 146 2.11 -9.84 4.47
C ARG A 146 1.60 -8.44 4.17
N ASP A 147 2.47 -7.54 3.75
CA ASP A 147 2.11 -6.14 3.46
C ASP A 147 1.24 -6.03 2.20
N ASP A 148 1.21 -7.08 1.38
CA ASP A 148 0.39 -7.22 0.17
C ASP A 148 -0.77 -8.21 0.37
N GLU A 149 -1.06 -8.64 1.61
CA GLU A 149 -2.15 -9.56 1.93
C GLU A 149 -3.52 -9.13 1.36
N PRO A 150 -3.93 -7.84 1.37
CA PRO A 150 -5.18 -7.41 0.73
C PRO A 150 -5.27 -7.74 -0.77
N LEU A 151 -4.12 -7.84 -1.44
CA LEU A 151 -3.96 -8.08 -2.88
C LEU A 151 -3.62 -9.54 -3.20
N LEU A 152 -3.59 -10.45 -2.22
CA LEU A 152 -3.13 -11.82 -2.41
C LEU A 152 -3.92 -12.58 -3.51
N GLU A 153 -5.25 -12.44 -3.52
CA GLU A 153 -6.09 -13.06 -4.56
C GLU A 153 -5.81 -12.47 -5.94
N TYR A 154 -5.59 -11.15 -6.02
CA TYR A 154 -5.21 -10.49 -7.26
C TYR A 154 -3.86 -11.02 -7.76
N GLU A 155 -2.87 -11.11 -6.88
CA GLU A 155 -1.52 -11.58 -7.21
C GLU A 155 -1.52 -13.00 -7.78
N ILE A 156 -2.26 -13.94 -7.18
CA ILE A 156 -2.39 -15.31 -7.69
C ILE A 156 -3.14 -15.33 -9.03
N SER A 157 -4.26 -14.61 -9.11
CA SER A 157 -5.07 -14.53 -10.34
C SER A 157 -4.29 -13.92 -11.51
N HIS A 158 -3.45 -12.93 -11.21
CA HIS A 158 -2.61 -12.26 -12.17
C HIS A 158 -1.50 -13.18 -12.71
N LEU A 159 -0.88 -13.99 -11.84
CA LEU A 159 0.06 -15.03 -12.27
C LEU A 159 -0.62 -16.04 -13.21
N ILE A 160 -1.82 -16.51 -12.86
CA ILE A 160 -2.60 -17.43 -13.70
C ILE A 160 -2.91 -16.78 -15.06
N TYR A 161 -3.34 -15.51 -15.05
CA TYR A 161 -3.64 -14.80 -16.28
C TYR A 161 -2.41 -14.65 -17.20
N LYS A 162 -1.23 -14.34 -16.65
CA LYS A 162 0.03 -14.25 -17.42
C LYS A 162 0.45 -15.59 -18.03
N LEU A 163 0.13 -16.72 -17.38
CA LEU A 163 0.34 -18.06 -17.97
C LEU A 163 -0.61 -18.36 -19.13
N MET A 164 -1.81 -17.78 -19.09
CA MET A 164 -2.78 -17.92 -20.18
C MET A 164 -2.45 -17.00 -21.37
N HIS A 165 -1.97 -15.77 -21.08
CA HIS A 165 -1.71 -14.71 -22.05
C HIS A 165 -0.25 -14.26 -21.98
N PRO A 166 0.67 -14.96 -22.67
CA PRO A 166 2.10 -14.65 -22.62
C PRO A 166 2.48 -13.36 -23.36
N ASP A 167 1.62 -12.89 -24.28
CA ASP A 167 1.91 -11.70 -25.09
C ASP A 167 1.78 -10.41 -24.27
N PRO A 168 2.78 -9.51 -24.31
CA PRO A 168 2.73 -8.26 -23.57
C PRO A 168 1.68 -7.31 -24.15
N PRO A 169 0.94 -6.58 -23.31
CA PRO A 169 -0.10 -5.67 -23.79
C PRO A 169 0.52 -4.46 -24.50
N THR A 170 -0.24 -3.90 -25.44
CA THR A 170 0.14 -2.72 -26.22
C THR A 170 -0.27 -1.43 -25.52
N ILE A 171 0.68 -0.51 -25.34
CA ILE A 171 0.46 0.77 -24.66
C ILE A 171 0.85 1.90 -25.58
N GLY A 172 -0.05 2.86 -25.79
CA GLY A 172 0.27 4.11 -26.46
C GLY A 172 1.02 5.04 -25.52
N VAL A 173 2.09 5.67 -25.99
CA VAL A 173 2.83 6.68 -25.22
C VAL A 173 2.77 8.00 -25.97
N LEU A 174 2.24 9.04 -25.32
CA LEU A 174 2.17 10.40 -25.84
C LEU A 174 2.94 11.33 -24.91
N THR A 175 3.95 12.01 -25.44
CA THR A 175 4.84 12.86 -24.64
C THR A 175 4.79 14.29 -25.13
N GLY A 176 4.65 15.25 -24.20
CA GLY A 176 4.80 16.67 -24.51
C GLY A 176 6.26 17.10 -24.64
N LEU A 177 7.19 16.35 -24.06
CA LEU A 177 8.64 16.59 -24.05
C LEU A 177 9.40 15.32 -24.46
N ALA A 178 10.66 15.48 -24.87
CA ALA A 178 11.54 14.36 -25.22
C ALA A 178 11.96 13.59 -23.96
N LEU A 179 11.27 12.49 -23.66
CA LEU A 179 11.56 11.62 -22.51
C LEU A 179 12.78 10.71 -22.70
N SER A 180 13.26 10.55 -23.92
CA SER A 180 14.25 9.52 -24.27
C SER A 180 15.60 9.69 -23.58
N GLU A 181 16.02 10.92 -23.28
CA GLU A 181 17.30 11.19 -22.64
C GLU A 181 17.22 11.22 -21.11
N SER A 182 16.12 11.70 -20.53
CA SER A 182 15.98 11.90 -19.08
C SER A 182 15.28 10.74 -18.37
N ALA A 183 14.48 9.92 -19.06
CA ALA A 183 13.72 8.79 -18.51
C ALA A 183 14.11 7.45 -19.18
N GLY A 184 15.36 7.34 -19.66
CA GLY A 184 15.83 6.22 -20.45
C GLY A 184 15.72 4.88 -19.73
N ARG A 185 16.00 4.82 -18.42
CA ARG A 185 15.86 3.57 -17.65
C ARG A 185 14.40 3.16 -17.50
N ALA A 186 13.52 4.10 -17.14
CA ALA A 186 12.10 3.82 -17.00
C ALA A 186 11.52 3.27 -18.31
N MET A 187 11.84 3.92 -19.43
CA MET A 187 11.43 3.47 -20.77
C MET A 187 11.98 2.09 -21.11
N ALA A 188 13.26 1.81 -20.84
CA ALA A 188 13.86 0.50 -21.09
C ALA A 188 13.16 -0.63 -20.31
N GLN A 189 12.84 -0.39 -19.03
CA GLN A 189 12.09 -1.37 -18.22
C GLN A 189 10.65 -1.53 -18.70
N MET A 190 9.98 -0.46 -19.13
CA MET A 190 8.64 -0.55 -19.70
C MET A 190 8.63 -1.33 -21.03
N HIS A 191 9.62 -1.13 -21.90
CA HIS A 191 9.78 -1.90 -23.14
C HIS A 191 9.97 -3.41 -22.93
N GLN A 192 10.50 -3.83 -21.78
CA GLN A 192 10.62 -5.25 -21.43
C GLN A 192 9.29 -5.89 -21.05
N HIS A 193 8.32 -5.10 -20.59
CA HIS A 193 7.03 -5.59 -20.08
C HIS A 193 5.87 -5.32 -21.03
N PHE A 194 6.00 -4.34 -21.93
CA PHE A 194 4.93 -3.83 -22.77
C PHE A 194 5.36 -3.55 -24.20
N ASN A 195 4.43 -3.70 -25.13
CA ASN A 195 4.59 -3.23 -26.50
C ASN A 195 4.27 -1.72 -26.57
N LEU A 196 5.30 -0.89 -26.40
CA LEU A 196 5.12 0.58 -26.42
C LEU A 196 5.03 1.11 -27.86
N VAL A 197 3.97 1.88 -28.13
CA VAL A 197 3.76 2.58 -29.40
C VAL A 197 3.81 4.09 -29.14
N SER A 198 4.87 4.74 -29.62
CA SER A 198 5.03 6.20 -29.50
C SER A 198 4.08 6.92 -30.46
N LEU A 199 3.30 7.86 -29.94
CA LEU A 199 2.40 8.72 -30.69
C LEU A 199 3.01 10.12 -30.80
N ALA A 200 2.85 10.75 -31.96
CA ALA A 200 3.33 12.12 -32.17
C ALA A 200 2.56 13.12 -31.29
N SER A 201 3.23 14.13 -30.76
CA SER A 201 2.64 15.14 -29.86
C SER A 201 1.51 15.96 -30.52
N ASN A 202 1.44 15.99 -31.86
CA ASN A 202 0.39 16.63 -32.66
C ASN A 202 -0.68 15.65 -33.18
N THR A 203 -0.81 14.48 -32.56
CA THR A 203 -1.79 13.47 -32.96
C THR A 203 -3.22 13.98 -32.78
N SER A 204 -4.03 13.91 -33.84
CA SER A 204 -5.45 14.30 -33.79
C SER A 204 -6.41 13.16 -33.43
N LYS A 205 -5.97 11.89 -33.49
CA LYS A 205 -6.78 10.72 -33.09
C LYS A 205 -5.88 9.62 -32.54
N VAL A 206 -6.25 9.06 -31.39
CA VAL A 206 -5.61 7.86 -30.84
C VAL A 206 -6.13 6.61 -31.60
N PRO A 207 -5.25 5.78 -32.19
CA PRO A 207 -5.63 4.55 -32.87
C PRO A 207 -6.54 3.65 -32.02
N GLU A 208 -7.44 2.92 -32.67
CA GLU A 208 -8.39 2.02 -31.98
C GLU A 208 -7.73 0.74 -31.46
N SER A 209 -6.55 0.38 -31.99
CA SER A 209 -5.72 -0.73 -31.49
C SER A 209 -5.13 -0.47 -30.11
N ILE A 210 -5.12 0.78 -29.64
CA ILE A 210 -4.57 1.18 -28.34
C ILE A 210 -5.72 1.20 -27.33
N GLY A 211 -5.68 0.29 -26.35
CA GLY A 211 -6.63 0.24 -25.23
C GLY A 211 -6.19 1.06 -24.01
N THR A 212 -4.88 1.22 -23.82
CA THR A 212 -4.28 1.96 -22.71
C THR A 212 -3.31 3.02 -23.22
N LEU A 213 -3.44 4.25 -22.71
CA LEU A 213 -2.63 5.39 -23.10
C LEU A 213 -1.87 5.93 -21.87
N MET A 214 -0.57 6.14 -22.02
CA MET A 214 0.26 6.88 -21.08
C MET A 214 0.55 8.25 -21.67
N VAL A 215 0.17 9.31 -20.96
CA VAL A 215 0.42 10.70 -21.35
C VAL A 215 1.37 11.33 -20.35
N VAL A 216 2.47 11.87 -20.85
CA VAL A 216 3.48 12.51 -20.00
C VAL A 216 3.60 13.97 -20.36
N HIS A 217 3.42 14.84 -19.37
CA HIS A 217 3.52 16.29 -19.52
C HIS A 217 2.53 16.87 -20.55
N PRO A 218 1.21 16.75 -20.33
CA PRO A 218 0.18 17.17 -21.29
C PRO A 218 0.12 18.68 -21.54
N ARG A 219 0.70 19.53 -20.68
CA ARG A 219 0.68 21.00 -20.82
C ARG A 219 1.41 21.48 -22.08
N ALA A 220 2.40 20.74 -22.55
CA ALA A 220 3.12 21.06 -23.79
C ALA A 220 2.38 20.55 -25.05
N LEU A 221 1.24 19.88 -24.90
CA LEU A 221 0.47 19.34 -26.02
C LEU A 221 -0.48 20.41 -26.61
N PRO A 222 -0.68 20.42 -27.92
CA PRO A 222 -1.65 21.31 -28.56
C PRO A 222 -3.10 20.90 -28.23
N GLU A 223 -4.05 21.84 -28.32
CA GLU A 223 -5.46 21.62 -27.96
C GLU A 223 -6.10 20.41 -28.67
N HIS A 224 -5.75 20.15 -29.93
CA HIS A 224 -6.28 19.00 -30.67
C HIS A 224 -5.82 17.65 -30.11
N ALA A 225 -4.63 17.58 -29.51
CA ALA A 225 -4.15 16.38 -28.84
C ALA A 225 -4.87 16.19 -27.50
N LEU A 226 -5.13 17.26 -26.75
CA LEU A 226 -5.96 17.21 -25.53
C LEU A 226 -7.39 16.72 -25.83
N TYR A 227 -7.97 17.19 -26.95
CA TYR A 227 -9.26 16.67 -27.43
C TYR A 227 -9.18 15.18 -27.79
N ALA A 228 -8.12 14.74 -28.48
CA ALA A 228 -7.93 13.33 -28.81
C ALA A 228 -7.81 12.43 -27.56
N ILE A 229 -7.12 12.91 -26.51
CA ILE A 229 -6.99 12.24 -25.22
C ILE A 229 -8.36 12.14 -24.52
N GLU A 230 -9.14 13.22 -24.51
CA GLU A 230 -10.47 13.18 -23.94
C GLU A 230 -11.36 12.16 -24.67
N GLN A 231 -11.41 12.22 -26.00
CA GLN A 231 -12.23 11.31 -26.79
C GLN A 231 -11.81 9.84 -26.59
N PHE A 232 -10.52 9.60 -26.37
CA PHE A 232 -9.98 8.31 -25.97
C PHE A 232 -10.50 7.84 -24.60
N VAL A 233 -10.58 8.72 -23.61
CA VAL A 233 -11.13 8.39 -22.29
C VAL A 233 -12.64 8.16 -22.38
N LEU A 234 -13.37 9.00 -23.12
CA LEU A 234 -14.83 8.92 -23.24
C LEU A 234 -15.32 7.69 -24.01
N ARG A 235 -14.51 7.16 -24.95
CA ARG A 235 -14.80 5.87 -25.60
C ARG A 235 -14.55 4.65 -24.71
N GLY A 236 -14.09 4.85 -23.47
CA GLY A 236 -13.75 3.79 -22.52
C GLY A 236 -12.29 3.35 -22.57
N GLY A 237 -11.42 4.11 -23.24
CA GLY A 237 -9.98 3.92 -23.17
C GLY A 237 -9.46 4.27 -21.77
N LYS A 238 -8.36 3.61 -21.38
CA LYS A 238 -7.78 3.71 -20.04
C LYS A 238 -6.55 4.60 -20.06
N LEU A 239 -6.49 5.59 -19.18
CA LEU A 239 -5.48 6.64 -19.23
C LEU A 239 -4.62 6.65 -17.97
N MET A 240 -3.30 6.71 -18.13
CA MET A 240 -2.38 7.15 -17.10
C MET A 240 -1.79 8.49 -17.54
N ILE A 241 -1.89 9.53 -16.72
CA ILE A 241 -1.43 10.88 -17.06
C ILE A 241 -0.53 11.44 -15.96
N PHE A 242 0.63 11.96 -16.38
CA PHE A 242 1.60 12.63 -15.50
C PHE A 242 1.52 14.13 -15.74
N ILE A 243 1.16 14.88 -14.70
CA ILE A 243 1.02 16.33 -14.72
C ILE A 243 1.99 16.97 -13.74
N ASP A 244 2.49 18.15 -14.06
CA ASP A 244 3.40 18.90 -13.19
C ASP A 244 2.80 20.28 -12.88
N PRO A 245 2.86 20.77 -11.62
CA PRO A 245 2.65 22.18 -11.32
C PRO A 245 3.70 23.10 -11.97
N VAL A 246 4.98 22.72 -12.00
CA VAL A 246 6.08 23.56 -12.51
C VAL A 246 6.70 22.90 -13.72
N SER A 247 6.53 23.49 -14.91
CA SER A 247 7.25 23.02 -16.09
C SER A 247 8.70 23.47 -15.98
N ALA A 248 9.61 22.57 -15.60
CA ALA A 248 11.04 22.84 -15.47
C ALA A 248 11.70 23.38 -16.76
N SER A 249 11.02 23.28 -17.91
CA SER A 249 11.48 23.77 -19.21
C SER A 249 11.07 25.21 -19.56
N ASP A 250 10.16 25.86 -18.84
CA ASP A 250 9.66 27.21 -19.17
C ASP A 250 9.64 28.15 -17.96
N ALA A 251 10.82 28.54 -17.50
CA ALA A 251 10.98 29.57 -16.45
C ALA A 251 10.50 30.98 -16.87
N ASN A 252 10.04 31.19 -18.12
CA ASN A 252 9.77 32.51 -18.69
C ASN A 252 8.36 32.73 -19.26
N THR A 253 7.41 31.81 -19.08
CA THR A 253 6.01 32.03 -19.51
C THR A 253 5.01 31.39 -18.55
N PRO A 254 4.20 32.18 -17.80
CA PRO A 254 3.10 31.63 -17.02
C PRO A 254 1.95 31.31 -17.96
N ALA A 255 2.06 30.22 -18.73
CA ALA A 255 0.93 29.71 -19.48
C ALA A 255 0.09 28.84 -18.53
N VAL A 256 -0.87 29.49 -17.85
CA VAL A 256 -2.02 28.79 -17.28
C VAL A 256 -2.77 28.17 -18.45
N ASP A 257 -2.47 26.91 -18.77
CA ASP A 257 -3.23 26.18 -19.77
C ASP A 257 -4.61 25.83 -19.19
N SER A 258 -5.52 26.80 -19.32
CA SER A 258 -6.92 26.71 -18.88
C SER A 258 -7.66 25.50 -19.47
N ARG A 259 -7.16 24.90 -20.56
CA ARG A 259 -7.80 23.75 -21.21
C ARG A 259 -7.54 22.46 -20.45
N LEU A 260 -6.31 22.21 -20.01
CA LEU A 260 -6.01 21.04 -19.18
C LEU A 260 -6.76 21.13 -17.85
N ASP A 261 -6.79 22.31 -17.23
CA ASP A 261 -7.54 22.52 -15.98
C ASP A 261 -9.05 22.30 -16.19
N GLY A 262 -9.59 22.72 -17.34
CA GLY A 262 -10.97 22.43 -17.75
C GLY A 262 -11.24 20.94 -17.92
N LEU A 263 -10.30 20.19 -18.51
CA LEU A 263 -10.39 18.74 -18.68
C LEU A 263 -10.37 18.01 -17.33
N LEU A 264 -9.44 18.37 -16.45
CA LEU A 264 -9.36 17.84 -15.08
C LEU A 264 -10.64 18.13 -14.29
N ALA A 265 -11.17 19.35 -14.40
CA ALA A 265 -12.41 19.75 -13.76
C ALA A 265 -13.62 18.96 -14.29
N ALA A 266 -13.67 18.66 -15.59
CA ALA A 266 -14.70 17.80 -16.18
C ALA A 266 -14.64 16.36 -15.65
N TRP A 267 -13.44 15.88 -15.30
CA TRP A 267 -13.23 14.60 -14.59
C TRP A 267 -13.42 14.70 -13.08
N GLY A 268 -13.79 15.86 -12.55
CA GLY A 268 -14.13 16.07 -11.13
C GLY A 268 -12.94 16.32 -10.20
N ILE A 269 -11.77 16.63 -10.76
CA ILE A 269 -10.54 16.90 -10.02
C ILE A 269 -9.97 18.27 -10.35
N GLN A 270 -9.13 18.80 -9.46
CA GLN A 270 -8.42 20.05 -9.68
C GLN A 270 -7.00 19.92 -9.10
N MET A 271 -6.05 20.58 -9.75
CA MET A 271 -4.67 20.69 -9.28
C MET A 271 -4.26 22.16 -9.34
N PRO A 272 -3.87 22.79 -8.23
CA PRO A 272 -3.28 24.13 -8.24
C PRO A 272 -1.97 24.12 -9.04
N THR A 273 -1.78 25.11 -9.90
CA THR A 273 -0.60 25.22 -10.79
C THR A 273 0.52 26.05 -10.19
N ASP A 274 0.19 26.89 -9.21
CA ASP A 274 1.08 27.84 -8.53
C ASP A 274 1.64 27.29 -7.22
N LYS A 275 1.34 26.03 -6.88
CA LYS A 275 1.69 25.43 -5.58
C LYS A 275 2.36 24.07 -5.70
N LEU A 276 3.46 23.92 -4.95
CA LEU A 276 4.18 22.68 -4.74
C LEU A 276 3.85 22.07 -3.38
N LEU A 277 3.84 20.75 -3.35
CA LEU A 277 3.77 19.99 -2.12
C LEU A 277 5.13 19.99 -1.42
N VAL A 278 5.11 20.38 -0.15
CA VAL A 278 6.25 20.30 0.76
C VAL A 278 5.85 19.46 1.97
N ASP A 279 6.72 18.55 2.40
CA ASP A 279 6.46 17.67 3.54
C ASP A 279 7.71 17.45 4.38
N HIS A 280 7.63 17.76 5.68
CA HIS A 280 8.75 17.59 6.60
C HIS A 280 9.06 16.11 6.87
N VAL A 281 8.03 15.28 7.00
CA VAL A 281 8.18 13.89 7.48
C VAL A 281 8.85 13.02 6.42
N TYR A 282 8.50 13.27 5.16
CA TYR A 282 8.97 12.49 4.01
C TYR A 282 10.11 13.18 3.24
N ALA A 283 10.59 14.35 3.66
CA ALA A 283 11.69 15.04 3.00
C ALA A 283 12.98 14.20 2.94
N LEU A 284 13.55 14.09 1.74
CA LEU A 284 14.84 13.45 1.52
C LEU A 284 15.98 14.35 2.00
N SER A 285 16.90 13.76 2.77
CA SER A 285 18.14 14.40 3.19
C SER A 285 19.25 13.99 2.23
N SER A 286 19.95 14.97 1.64
CA SER A 286 21.12 14.72 0.80
C SER A 286 22.33 15.41 1.44
N SER A 287 23.40 14.65 1.71
CA SER A 287 24.69 15.25 2.03
C SER A 287 25.48 15.47 0.74
N LEU A 288 26.04 16.66 0.58
CA LEU A 288 26.89 16.99 -0.57
C LEU A 288 28.33 16.46 -0.39
N SER A 289 28.73 16.19 0.85
CA SER A 289 30.00 15.58 1.26
C SER A 289 29.81 14.75 2.54
N PRO A 290 30.65 13.73 2.82
CA PRO A 290 30.58 12.94 4.04
C PRO A 290 30.64 13.77 5.33
N ASP A 291 31.38 14.88 5.30
CA ASP A 291 31.58 15.80 6.43
C ASP A 291 30.65 17.02 6.43
N ALA A 292 29.79 17.16 5.41
CA ALA A 292 28.84 18.27 5.32
C ALA A 292 27.50 17.89 5.97
N PRO A 293 26.83 18.82 6.68
CA PRO A 293 25.50 18.57 7.22
C PRO A 293 24.52 18.20 6.10
N ALA A 294 23.72 17.16 6.34
CA ALA A 294 22.73 16.70 5.37
C ALA A 294 21.64 17.77 5.18
N LEU A 295 21.51 18.27 3.95
CA LEU A 295 20.51 19.26 3.60
C LEU A 295 19.21 18.56 3.18
N ARG A 296 18.10 18.93 3.84
CA ARG A 296 16.77 18.40 3.53
C ARG A 296 16.15 19.16 2.38
N HIS A 297 15.75 18.42 1.35
CA HIS A 297 15.03 18.98 0.21
C HIS A 297 13.54 18.94 0.51
N ALA A 298 12.94 20.11 0.72
CA ALA A 298 11.57 20.23 1.18
C ALA A 298 10.54 19.71 0.15
N ALA A 299 10.88 19.80 -1.14
CA ALA A 299 10.02 19.38 -2.26
C ALA A 299 10.37 17.99 -2.82
N ARG A 300 11.41 17.32 -2.30
CA ARG A 300 11.78 15.96 -2.73
C ARG A 300 11.43 14.98 -1.62
N LEU A 301 10.42 14.16 -1.86
CA LEU A 301 9.78 13.34 -0.84
C LEU A 301 10.02 11.86 -1.12
N ASN A 302 10.40 11.11 -0.08
CA ASN A 302 10.44 9.65 -0.09
C ASN A 302 9.20 9.12 0.62
N LEU A 303 8.19 8.74 -0.16
CA LEU A 303 6.92 8.23 0.32
C LEU A 303 7.09 6.77 0.76
N PRO A 304 6.90 6.45 2.06
CA PRO A 304 6.97 5.07 2.53
C PRO A 304 5.65 4.33 2.24
N ARG A 305 5.61 3.02 2.48
CA ARG A 305 4.40 2.20 2.32
C ARG A 305 3.14 2.78 2.99
N GLN A 306 3.26 3.47 4.14
CA GLN A 306 2.09 4.06 4.82
C GLN A 306 1.49 5.28 4.10
N ALA A 307 2.23 5.87 3.15
CA ALA A 307 1.77 6.93 2.27
C ALA A 307 1.02 6.38 1.03
N MET A 308 0.87 5.06 0.91
CA MET A 308 0.29 4.39 -0.24
C MET A 308 -0.98 3.63 0.16
N THR A 309 -1.95 3.57 -0.76
CA THR A 309 -3.21 2.87 -0.54
C THR A 309 -3.08 1.36 -0.73
N ALA A 310 -3.08 0.58 0.35
CA ALA A 310 -2.92 -0.88 0.32
C ALA A 310 -4.01 -1.64 -0.46
N SER A 311 -5.13 -0.99 -0.74
CA SER A 311 -6.28 -1.53 -1.48
C SER A 311 -6.29 -1.13 -2.97
N ASP A 312 -5.16 -0.72 -3.54
CA ASP A 312 -5.05 -0.52 -4.99
C ASP A 312 -3.84 -1.27 -5.57
N VAL A 313 -4.08 -1.95 -6.69
CA VAL A 313 -3.08 -2.74 -7.43
C VAL A 313 -1.90 -1.89 -7.88
N SER A 314 -2.10 -0.60 -8.19
CA SER A 314 -1.02 0.32 -8.55
C SER A 314 0.08 0.35 -7.49
N THR A 315 -0.27 0.10 -6.23
CA THR A 315 0.68 0.10 -5.11
C THR A 315 1.22 -1.27 -4.73
N TRP A 316 0.90 -2.32 -5.49
CA TRP A 316 1.34 -3.69 -5.22
C TRP A 316 2.87 -3.81 -5.13
N LYS A 317 3.39 -4.45 -4.07
CA LYS A 317 4.84 -4.67 -3.85
C LYS A 317 5.71 -3.39 -3.80
N LEU A 318 5.09 -2.21 -3.68
CA LEU A 318 5.84 -0.98 -3.49
C LEU A 318 6.35 -0.87 -2.06
N SER A 319 7.61 -0.51 -1.91
CA SER A 319 8.24 -0.23 -0.62
C SER A 319 8.34 1.27 -0.36
N THR A 320 8.95 1.97 -1.32
CA THR A 320 9.18 3.42 -1.30
C THR A 320 8.99 4.00 -2.70
N VAL A 321 8.38 5.19 -2.78
CA VAL A 321 8.25 5.96 -4.03
C VAL A 321 8.83 7.34 -3.79
N VAL A 322 9.77 7.75 -4.63
CA VAL A 322 10.38 9.08 -4.56
C VAL A 322 9.69 10.00 -5.55
N VAL A 323 9.32 11.17 -5.07
CA VAL A 323 8.64 12.21 -5.85
C VAL A 323 9.39 13.53 -5.66
N SER A 324 9.38 14.40 -6.66
CA SER A 324 10.12 15.66 -6.69
C SER A 324 9.23 16.76 -7.26
N SER A 325 9.10 17.88 -6.53
CA SER A 325 8.30 19.02 -6.95
C SER A 325 6.85 18.67 -7.29
N SER A 326 6.27 17.72 -6.55
CA SER A 326 4.93 17.21 -6.85
C SER A 326 3.83 18.23 -6.54
N GLY A 327 2.75 18.21 -7.33
CA GLY A 327 1.52 18.93 -7.04
C GLY A 327 0.62 18.19 -6.05
N ALA A 328 -0.58 18.74 -5.82
CA ALA A 328 -1.64 18.07 -5.07
C ALA A 328 -2.97 18.07 -5.81
N LEU A 329 -3.57 16.89 -5.88
CA LEU A 329 -4.89 16.64 -6.42
C LEU A 329 -5.94 16.85 -5.34
N SER A 330 -7.00 17.57 -5.69
CA SER A 330 -8.18 17.71 -4.83
C SER A 330 -9.46 17.47 -5.61
N ARG A 331 -10.48 16.98 -4.91
CA ARG A 331 -11.78 16.70 -5.51
C ARG A 331 -12.61 17.97 -5.64
N VAL A 332 -13.23 18.18 -6.79
CA VAL A 332 -14.18 19.27 -7.00
C VAL A 332 -15.51 18.95 -6.32
N ARG A 333 -16.11 19.91 -5.60
CA ARG A 333 -17.36 19.70 -4.83
C ARG A 333 -18.54 19.14 -5.64
N LYS A 334 -18.59 19.41 -6.95
CA LYS A 334 -19.64 18.92 -7.88
C LYS A 334 -19.20 17.73 -8.74
N GLY A 335 -18.03 17.14 -8.47
CA GLY A 335 -17.50 16.00 -9.22
C GLY A 335 -18.31 14.73 -8.98
N ARG A 336 -18.77 14.10 -10.08
CA ARG A 336 -19.54 12.84 -10.05
C ARG A 336 -18.66 11.59 -10.04
N THR A 337 -17.37 11.76 -10.29
CA THR A 337 -16.35 10.71 -10.24
C THR A 337 -15.92 10.43 -8.80
N THR A 338 -15.46 9.20 -8.59
CA THR A 338 -14.80 8.74 -7.37
C THR A 338 -13.31 9.02 -7.53
N LEU A 339 -12.72 9.69 -6.53
CA LEU A 339 -11.28 9.89 -6.42
C LEU A 339 -10.76 8.93 -5.35
N THR A 340 -10.01 7.92 -5.78
CA THR A 340 -9.30 6.99 -4.90
C THR A 340 -7.84 7.41 -4.84
N PRO A 341 -7.32 7.87 -3.69
CA PRO A 341 -5.92 8.24 -3.58
C PRO A 341 -5.03 6.99 -3.73
N LEU A 342 -3.90 7.13 -4.42
CA LEU A 342 -2.88 6.08 -4.58
C LEU A 342 -1.63 6.39 -3.77
N LEU A 343 -1.16 7.64 -3.89
CA LEU A 343 -0.02 8.19 -3.17
C LEU A 343 -0.46 9.46 -2.42
N GLN A 344 -0.11 9.56 -1.15
CA GLN A 344 -0.50 10.66 -0.27
C GLN A 344 0.68 11.22 0.50
N SER A 345 0.64 12.50 0.83
CA SER A 345 1.59 13.11 1.75
C SER A 345 1.29 12.77 3.21
N SER A 346 2.19 13.15 4.11
CA SER A 346 1.97 13.11 5.55
C SER A 346 0.94 14.17 5.97
N ARG A 347 0.49 14.09 7.22
CA ARG A 347 -0.40 15.13 7.79
C ARG A 347 0.33 16.44 8.11
N GLN A 348 1.66 16.46 7.99
CA GLN A 348 2.49 17.65 8.20
C GLN A 348 2.92 18.29 6.87
N SER A 349 2.28 17.90 5.77
CA SER A 349 2.53 18.53 4.48
C SER A 349 1.79 19.85 4.33
N ALA A 350 2.36 20.76 3.56
CA ALA A 350 1.73 22.02 3.16
C ALA A 350 1.89 22.24 1.65
N LEU A 351 0.99 23.05 1.09
CA LEU A 351 1.13 23.58 -0.25
C LEU A 351 1.82 24.94 -0.17
N MET A 352 2.95 25.09 -0.86
CA MET A 352 3.75 26.31 -0.89
C MET A 352 3.86 26.85 -2.30
N ASP A 353 3.94 28.18 -2.42
CA ASP A 353 4.08 28.81 -3.73
C ASP A 353 5.40 28.41 -4.39
N THR A 354 5.35 28.13 -5.70
CA THR A 354 6.48 27.62 -6.50
C THR A 354 7.73 28.49 -6.37
N ASP A 355 7.56 29.82 -6.39
CA ASP A 355 8.64 30.79 -6.36
C ASP A 355 9.41 30.75 -5.02
N ARG A 356 8.71 30.48 -3.91
CA ARG A 356 9.31 30.39 -2.58
C ARG A 356 10.16 29.13 -2.42
N VAL A 357 9.72 28.03 -3.03
CA VAL A 357 10.47 26.76 -3.02
C VAL A 357 11.67 26.84 -3.96
N ALA A 358 11.52 27.47 -5.13
CA ALA A 358 12.62 27.70 -6.06
C ALA A 358 13.73 28.59 -5.48
N ALA A 359 13.37 29.58 -4.66
CA ALA A 359 14.34 30.47 -4.02
C ALA A 359 15.18 29.80 -2.91
N ALA A 360 14.68 28.76 -2.25
CA ALA A 360 15.36 28.10 -1.14
C ALA A 360 15.05 26.60 -1.03
N PRO A 361 15.32 25.77 -2.05
CA PRO A 361 14.83 24.37 -2.14
C PRO A 361 15.36 23.44 -1.04
N ALA A 362 16.45 23.83 -0.38
CA ALA A 362 17.18 23.06 0.61
C ALA A 362 17.35 23.80 1.95
N SER A 363 16.31 24.47 2.45
CA SER A 363 16.36 25.21 3.72
C SER A 363 15.33 24.69 4.73
N ASP A 364 15.80 24.33 5.94
CA ASP A 364 14.94 23.91 7.07
C ASP A 364 13.95 25.02 7.50
N SER A 365 14.22 26.28 7.15
CA SER A 365 13.32 27.41 7.42
C SER A 365 12.03 27.40 6.60
N LEU A 366 11.98 26.70 5.45
CA LEU A 366 10.72 26.45 4.72
C LEU A 366 9.82 25.46 5.48
N ILE A 367 10.39 24.67 6.38
CA ILE A 367 9.75 23.52 6.99
C ILE A 367 9.04 23.91 8.30
N ASP A 368 9.62 24.86 9.05
CA ASP A 368 9.17 25.34 10.37
C ASP A 368 7.82 26.11 10.35
N GLY A 369 7.26 26.43 9.17
CA GLY A 369 5.99 27.17 9.02
C GLY A 369 4.78 26.31 8.62
N THR A 370 4.95 25.00 8.50
CA THR A 370 3.89 24.10 8.02
C THR A 370 2.86 23.85 9.12
N THR A 371 1.64 24.34 8.93
CA THR A 371 0.53 24.05 9.85
C THR A 371 0.05 22.62 9.64
N PRO A 372 -0.21 21.82 10.69
CA PRO A 372 -0.74 20.46 10.53
C PRO A 372 -2.01 20.48 9.70
N GLY A 373 -2.01 19.73 8.59
CA GLY A 373 -3.03 19.78 7.57
C GLY A 373 -3.63 18.41 7.24
N GLN A 374 -4.54 18.39 6.27
CA GLN A 374 -5.02 17.15 5.65
C GLN A 374 -3.93 16.57 4.74
N ARG A 375 -3.88 15.23 4.63
CA ARG A 375 -3.02 14.55 3.67
C ARG A 375 -3.37 15.03 2.26
N GLN A 376 -2.38 15.49 1.53
CA GLN A 376 -2.50 15.89 0.13
C GLN A 376 -2.36 14.65 -0.75
N VAL A 377 -3.10 14.60 -1.86
CA VAL A 377 -3.08 13.45 -2.77
C VAL A 377 -2.13 13.76 -3.91
N ILE A 378 -1.08 12.95 -4.07
CA ILE A 378 -0.05 13.12 -5.11
C ILE A 378 -0.45 12.36 -6.37
N ALA A 379 -0.98 11.14 -6.20
CA ALA A 379 -1.51 10.34 -7.30
C ALA A 379 -2.89 9.79 -6.93
N ALA A 380 -3.80 9.73 -7.89
CA ALA A 380 -5.16 9.25 -7.67
C ALA A 380 -5.71 8.49 -8.89
N ARG A 381 -6.54 7.48 -8.61
CA ARG A 381 -7.40 6.82 -9.59
C ARG A 381 -8.77 7.48 -9.60
N ILE A 382 -9.23 7.84 -10.78
CA ILE A 382 -10.49 8.53 -11.05
C ILE A 382 -11.39 7.59 -11.85
N GLU A 383 -12.55 7.29 -11.27
CA GLU A 383 -13.54 6.39 -11.86
C GLU A 383 -14.95 6.97 -11.81
N GLY A 384 -15.83 6.56 -12.72
CA GLY A 384 -17.23 6.96 -12.74
C GLY A 384 -17.62 7.82 -13.94
N PRO A 385 -18.82 8.42 -13.91
CA PRO A 385 -19.36 9.12 -15.07
C PRO A 385 -18.67 10.46 -15.28
N ALA A 386 -18.30 10.74 -16.53
CA ALA A 386 -17.67 11.97 -16.96
C ALA A 386 -18.35 12.57 -18.19
N TYR A 387 -18.20 13.88 -18.36
CA TYR A 387 -18.73 14.66 -19.47
C TYR A 387 -17.58 15.28 -20.26
N SER A 388 -17.82 15.57 -21.54
CA SER A 388 -16.83 16.27 -22.36
C SER A 388 -16.66 17.72 -21.89
N ALA A 389 -15.40 18.13 -21.75
CA ALA A 389 -14.92 19.49 -21.63
C ALA A 389 -14.95 20.25 -22.99
N PHE A 390 -15.17 19.55 -24.10
CA PHE A 390 -15.28 20.09 -25.46
C PHE A 390 -16.69 19.88 -26.05
N PRO A 391 -17.75 20.48 -25.46
CA PRO A 391 -19.13 20.22 -25.88
C PRO A 391 -19.45 20.71 -27.30
N GLU A 392 -18.77 21.74 -27.76
CA GLU A 392 -18.93 22.32 -29.11
C GLU A 392 -17.98 21.70 -30.15
N GLY A 393 -17.16 20.72 -29.74
CA GLY A 393 -16.06 20.20 -30.55
C GLY A 393 -14.87 21.17 -30.63
N LEU A 394 -13.94 20.88 -31.54
CA LEU A 394 -12.76 21.72 -31.79
C LEU A 394 -12.79 22.25 -33.23
N SER A 395 -12.64 23.56 -33.40
CA SER A 395 -12.39 24.23 -34.69
C SER A 395 -13.23 23.72 -35.88
N GLY A 396 -14.56 23.63 -35.72
CA GLY A 396 -15.49 23.25 -36.81
C GLY A 396 -15.63 21.74 -37.05
N GLN A 397 -15.03 20.88 -36.21
CA GLN A 397 -15.32 19.45 -36.21
C GLN A 397 -16.63 19.16 -35.45
N SER A 398 -17.38 18.14 -35.90
CA SER A 398 -18.58 17.70 -35.19
C SER A 398 -18.26 17.28 -33.76
N PRO A 399 -19.15 17.56 -32.79
CA PRO A 399 -18.94 17.17 -31.40
C PRO A 399 -18.73 15.66 -31.32
N GLY A 400 -17.63 15.25 -30.68
CA GLY A 400 -17.34 13.86 -30.39
C GLY A 400 -18.27 13.30 -29.31
N LEU A 401 -17.85 12.22 -28.67
CA LEU A 401 -18.53 11.67 -27.50
C LEU A 401 -18.65 12.73 -26.42
N GLN A 402 -19.86 12.88 -25.88
CA GLN A 402 -20.20 13.92 -24.91
C GLN A 402 -20.25 13.43 -23.46
N LYS A 403 -20.38 12.10 -23.29
CA LYS A 403 -20.50 11.48 -21.97
C LYS A 403 -19.95 10.07 -21.99
N ALA A 404 -19.40 9.66 -20.85
CA ALA A 404 -19.04 8.28 -20.55
C ALA A 404 -19.68 7.87 -19.23
N ALA A 405 -20.17 6.64 -19.15
CA ALA A 405 -20.76 6.12 -17.91
C ALA A 405 -19.70 5.82 -16.85
N ASN A 406 -18.52 5.36 -17.29
CA ASN A 406 -17.41 5.04 -16.42
C ASN A 406 -16.08 5.31 -17.15
N ILE A 407 -15.31 6.28 -16.66
CA ILE A 407 -13.93 6.52 -17.10
C ILE A 407 -12.95 5.77 -16.19
N GLN A 408 -11.76 5.46 -16.68
CA GLN A 408 -10.67 4.90 -15.88
C GLN A 408 -9.40 5.72 -16.15
N VAL A 409 -9.09 6.61 -15.22
CA VAL A 409 -7.97 7.54 -15.35
C VAL A 409 -7.12 7.49 -14.09
N VAL A 410 -5.82 7.31 -14.22
CA VAL A 410 -4.85 7.49 -13.14
C VAL A 410 -4.07 8.76 -13.40
N VAL A 411 -4.13 9.70 -12.44
CA VAL A 411 -3.44 10.98 -12.51
C VAL A 411 -2.31 10.97 -11.49
N VAL A 412 -1.11 11.31 -11.93
CA VAL A 412 0.09 11.46 -11.10
C VAL A 412 0.53 12.91 -11.20
N ALA A 413 0.52 13.65 -10.09
CA ALA A 413 0.88 15.07 -10.05
C ALA A 413 2.41 15.28 -9.94
N ASP A 414 3.18 14.46 -10.65
CA ASP A 414 4.63 14.53 -10.69
C ASP A 414 5.14 13.86 -11.98
N THR A 415 5.81 14.61 -12.84
CA THR A 415 6.45 14.06 -14.06
C THR A 415 7.88 13.57 -13.78
N ASP A 416 8.55 14.17 -12.79
CA ASP A 416 9.91 13.84 -12.36
C ASP A 416 10.01 12.42 -11.79
N LEU A 417 8.91 11.80 -11.34
CA LEU A 417 8.85 10.40 -10.91
C LEU A 417 9.45 9.42 -11.95
N LEU A 418 9.30 9.74 -13.24
CA LEU A 418 9.81 8.95 -14.37
C LEU A 418 11.29 9.21 -14.68
N MET A 419 11.87 10.28 -14.14
CA MET A 419 13.21 10.74 -14.51
C MET A 419 14.28 9.90 -13.83
N ASP A 420 15.35 9.60 -14.56
CA ASP A 420 16.48 8.80 -14.09
C ASP A 420 17.18 9.49 -12.90
N SER A 421 17.15 10.82 -12.81
CA SER A 421 17.67 11.58 -11.67
C SER A 421 16.94 11.26 -10.36
N VAL A 422 15.61 11.11 -10.40
CA VAL A 422 14.78 10.75 -9.25
C VAL A 422 14.90 9.25 -8.96
N ILE A 423 14.85 8.40 -9.99
CA ILE A 423 14.97 6.94 -9.86
C ILE A 423 16.32 6.55 -9.25
N ASN A 424 17.40 7.30 -9.53
CA ASN A 424 18.72 7.04 -8.96
C ASN A 424 18.99 7.72 -7.62
N SER A 425 18.10 8.60 -7.15
CA SER A 425 18.35 9.41 -5.94
C SER A 425 18.38 8.58 -4.65
N ALA A 426 17.60 7.51 -4.59
CA ALA A 426 17.56 6.56 -3.48
C ALA A 426 17.01 5.22 -3.97
N PRO A 427 17.22 4.09 -3.26
CA PRO A 427 16.50 2.86 -3.55
C PRO A 427 14.98 3.09 -3.50
N ASN A 428 14.31 2.93 -4.64
CA ASN A 428 12.88 3.17 -4.79
C ASN A 428 12.22 2.19 -5.75
N THR A 429 10.89 2.21 -5.75
CA THR A 429 10.02 1.37 -6.58
C THR A 429 9.19 2.22 -7.55
N ASN A 430 9.70 3.37 -7.99
CA ASN A 430 8.99 4.29 -8.90
C ASN A 430 8.57 3.60 -10.21
N VAL A 431 9.50 2.90 -10.86
CA VAL A 431 9.20 2.21 -12.12
C VAL A 431 8.18 1.10 -11.89
N LEU A 432 8.25 0.38 -10.77
CA LEU A 432 7.27 -0.65 -10.41
C LEU A 432 5.86 -0.05 -10.23
N PHE A 433 5.73 1.14 -9.64
CA PHE A 433 4.43 1.83 -9.54
C PHE A 433 3.82 2.09 -10.93
N VAL A 434 4.64 2.53 -11.88
CA VAL A 434 4.21 2.78 -13.26
C VAL A 434 3.85 1.47 -13.95
N LEU A 435 4.69 0.44 -13.84
CA LEU A 435 4.43 -0.89 -14.41
C LEU A 435 3.13 -1.48 -13.87
N ASN A 436 2.94 -1.49 -12.55
CA ASN A 436 1.72 -2.01 -11.93
C ASN A 436 0.47 -1.26 -12.37
N THR A 437 0.57 0.07 -12.46
CA THR A 437 -0.55 0.91 -12.88
C THR A 437 -0.91 0.62 -14.33
N LEU A 438 0.08 0.57 -15.22
CA LEU A 438 -0.13 0.28 -16.63
C LEU A 438 -0.62 -1.16 -16.87
N ASP A 439 -0.09 -2.14 -16.14
CA ASP A 439 -0.52 -3.54 -16.19
C ASP A 439 -1.97 -3.67 -15.73
N ASN A 440 -2.33 -3.01 -14.62
CA ASN A 440 -3.70 -2.97 -14.12
C ASN A 440 -4.68 -2.28 -15.08
N LEU A 441 -4.26 -1.18 -15.72
CA LEU A 441 -5.06 -0.53 -16.75
C LEU A 441 -5.14 -1.43 -18.00
N ALA A 442 -4.06 -2.02 -18.48
CA ALA A 442 -4.10 -2.92 -19.62
C ALA A 442 -4.89 -4.21 -19.36
N ALA A 443 -5.01 -4.64 -18.10
CA ALA A 443 -5.69 -5.87 -17.73
C ALA A 443 -7.18 -5.84 -18.14
N PRO A 444 -7.73 -7.00 -18.57
CA PRO A 444 -9.15 -7.11 -18.89
C PRO A 444 -10.01 -6.92 -17.64
N ASN A 445 -11.28 -6.56 -17.86
CA ASN A 445 -12.22 -6.25 -16.78
C ASN A 445 -12.38 -7.39 -15.76
N ILE A 446 -12.12 -8.65 -16.16
CA ILE A 446 -12.17 -9.81 -15.26
C ILE A 446 -11.13 -9.67 -14.14
N LEU A 447 -9.89 -9.28 -14.47
CA LEU A 447 -8.84 -9.03 -13.48
C LEU A 447 -9.05 -7.71 -12.73
N ALA A 448 -9.46 -6.65 -13.44
CA ALA A 448 -9.69 -5.34 -12.83
C ALA A 448 -10.79 -5.38 -11.75
N ASN A 449 -11.77 -6.28 -11.89
CA ASN A 449 -12.86 -6.46 -10.93
C ASN A 449 -12.47 -7.36 -9.74
N ILE A 450 -11.29 -7.96 -9.73
CA ILE A 450 -10.75 -8.63 -8.54
C ILE A 450 -10.26 -7.53 -7.59
N GLN A 451 -11.22 -6.93 -6.89
CA GLN A 451 -10.92 -5.87 -5.94
C GLN A 451 -10.18 -6.45 -4.74
N PRO A 452 -9.07 -5.83 -4.30
CA PRO A 452 -8.45 -6.18 -3.03
C PRO A 452 -9.46 -6.05 -1.90
N ARG A 453 -9.44 -7.04 -1.01
CA ARG A 453 -10.33 -7.01 0.15
C ARG A 453 -9.80 -5.99 1.14
N VAL A 454 -10.52 -4.88 1.27
CA VAL A 454 -10.24 -3.88 2.30
C VAL A 454 -10.33 -4.58 3.66
N MET A 455 -9.17 -4.83 4.28
CA MET A 455 -9.11 -5.19 5.69
C MET A 455 -9.69 -3.99 6.45
N ALA A 456 -10.65 -4.21 7.34
CA ALA A 456 -11.28 -3.16 8.15
C ALA A 456 -10.33 -2.47 9.17
N GLY A 457 -9.01 -2.53 8.95
CA GLY A 457 -7.97 -1.91 9.76
C GLY A 457 -7.53 -0.52 9.28
N ASP A 458 -7.99 -0.03 8.12
CA ASP A 458 -7.52 1.25 7.56
C ASP A 458 -8.18 2.49 8.16
N ALA A 459 -9.23 2.32 8.98
CA ALA A 459 -9.70 3.43 9.81
C ALA A 459 -8.72 3.60 10.98
N PRO A 460 -8.08 4.77 11.15
CA PRO A 460 -7.15 4.97 12.25
C PRO A 460 -7.87 4.65 13.55
N THR A 461 -7.34 3.66 14.26
CA THR A 461 -7.92 3.23 15.53
C THR A 461 -7.94 4.42 16.49
N ALA A 462 -8.89 4.46 17.42
CA ALA A 462 -8.96 5.54 18.41
C ALA A 462 -7.61 5.73 19.15
N LEU A 463 -6.84 4.64 19.31
CA LEU A 463 -5.50 4.68 19.89
C LEU A 463 -4.46 5.39 19.01
N GLU A 464 -4.49 5.18 17.69
CA GLU A 464 -3.60 5.87 16.75
C GLU A 464 -3.90 7.37 16.70
N GLN A 465 -5.18 7.75 16.68
CA GLN A 465 -5.56 9.16 16.76
C GLN A 465 -5.06 9.82 18.05
N MET A 466 -5.15 9.11 19.19
CA MET A 466 -4.61 9.60 20.47
C MET A 466 -3.09 9.72 20.47
N ARG A 467 -2.37 8.77 19.85
CA ARG A 467 -0.90 8.82 19.70
C ARG A 467 -0.47 9.99 18.82
N GLU A 468 -1.17 10.23 17.72
CA GLU A 468 -0.92 11.36 16.83
C GLU A 468 -1.16 12.70 17.53
N ALA A 469 -2.27 12.85 18.26
CA ALA A 469 -2.55 14.06 19.03
C ALA A 469 -1.50 14.32 20.12
N ALA A 470 -1.04 13.27 20.82
CA ALA A 470 0.03 13.35 21.80
C ALA A 470 1.36 13.78 21.16
N ALA A 471 1.70 13.25 19.98
CA ALA A 471 2.90 13.63 19.24
C ALA A 471 2.86 15.12 18.83
N GLN A 472 1.71 15.61 18.35
CA GLN A 472 1.54 17.02 17.98
C GLN A 472 1.67 17.96 19.19
N ALA A 473 1.04 17.61 20.30
CA ALA A 473 1.14 18.38 21.54
C ALA A 473 2.58 18.42 22.08
N TYR A 474 3.31 17.32 21.93
CA TYR A 474 4.73 17.27 22.28
C TYR A 474 5.57 18.18 21.37
N THR A 475 5.42 18.09 20.04
CA THR A 475 6.22 18.92 19.11
C THR A 475 5.98 20.41 19.30
N GLN A 476 4.74 20.84 19.54
CA GLN A 476 4.41 22.25 19.77
C GLN A 476 5.07 22.81 21.02
N LYS A 477 5.11 22.03 22.11
CA LYS A 477 5.69 22.46 23.39
C LYS A 477 7.21 22.25 23.47
N ALA A 478 7.75 21.26 22.75
CA ALA A 478 9.17 20.91 22.79
C ALA A 478 10.04 21.85 21.94
N GLY A 479 9.49 22.51 20.91
CA GLY A 479 10.26 23.31 19.95
C GLY A 479 11.13 24.40 20.59
N GLU A 480 10.59 25.16 21.55
CA GLU A 480 11.34 26.21 22.25
C GLU A 480 12.45 25.65 23.14
N LEU A 481 12.18 24.55 23.86
CA LEU A 481 13.15 23.88 24.72
C LEU A 481 14.27 23.22 23.92
N GLN A 482 13.95 22.66 22.75
CA GLN A 482 14.92 22.07 21.82
C GLN A 482 15.87 23.14 21.28
N LYS A 483 15.33 24.29 20.81
CA LYS A 483 16.13 25.43 20.35
C LYS A 483 17.04 25.96 21.47
N ARG A 484 16.53 26.05 22.69
CA ARG A 484 17.33 26.46 23.85
C ARG A 484 18.44 25.46 24.18
N LEU A 485 18.15 24.15 24.13
CA LEU A 485 19.15 23.11 24.34
C LEU A 485 20.28 23.18 23.31
N GLU A 486 19.95 23.37 22.04
CA GLU A 486 20.93 23.53 20.96
C GLU A 486 21.80 24.77 21.16
N GLN A 487 21.22 25.90 21.56
CA GLN A 487 21.95 27.12 21.89
C GLN A 487 22.89 26.91 23.09
N THR A 488 22.41 26.31 24.18
CA THR A 488 23.23 26.01 25.37
C THR A 488 24.39 25.06 25.01
N GLU A 489 24.16 24.04 24.18
CA GLU A 489 25.21 23.11 23.75
C GLU A 489 26.28 23.82 22.88
N GLN A 490 25.87 24.71 21.97
CA GLN A 490 26.78 25.52 21.16
C GLN A 490 27.61 26.50 22.01
N GLU A 491 27.00 27.16 22.99
CA GLU A 491 27.69 28.06 23.92
C GLU A 491 28.68 27.29 24.80
N TRP A 492 28.31 26.10 25.25
CA TRP A 492 29.21 25.23 26.02
C TRP A 492 30.39 24.74 25.19
N GLN A 493 30.17 24.31 23.94
CA GLN A 493 31.25 23.89 23.03
C GLN A 493 32.24 25.03 22.71
N ARG A 494 31.75 26.28 22.60
CA ARG A 494 32.62 27.45 22.43
C ARG A 494 33.51 27.72 23.65
N LEU A 495 32.97 27.51 24.85
CA LEU A 495 33.68 27.77 26.11
C LEU A 495 34.53 26.58 26.57
N ASN A 496 34.31 25.38 26.02
CA ASN A 496 35.05 24.16 26.32
C ASN A 496 35.37 23.37 25.03
N PRO A 497 36.30 23.84 24.19
CA PRO A 497 36.72 23.10 23.01
C PRO A 497 37.39 21.78 23.42
N PRO A 498 37.19 20.68 22.68
CA PRO A 498 37.82 19.41 23.00
C PRO A 498 39.35 19.54 22.87
N SER A 499 40.06 19.38 24.00
CA SER A 499 41.52 19.28 24.01
C SER A 499 41.95 17.90 23.52
N ILE A 500 42.78 17.86 22.48
CA ILE A 500 43.36 16.62 21.91
C ILE A 500 44.54 16.11 22.77
N GLU A 501 44.99 16.89 23.76
CA GLU A 501 46.09 16.51 24.65
C GLU A 501 45.59 15.77 25.89
N PHE A 502 46.05 14.53 26.07
CA PHE A 502 45.93 13.77 27.31
C PHE A 502 46.81 14.37 28.41
N GLY A 503 46.35 15.47 29.00
CA GLY A 503 46.94 16.11 30.17
C GLY A 503 45.84 16.60 31.10
N THR A 504 45.98 16.34 32.41
CA THR A 504 45.06 16.85 33.43
C THR A 504 45.26 18.36 33.60
N GLN A 505 44.63 19.15 32.75
CA GLN A 505 44.39 20.57 33.04
C GLN A 505 43.19 20.66 33.99
N ALA A 506 43.41 21.34 35.13
CA ALA A 506 42.34 21.73 36.02
C ALA A 506 41.40 22.65 35.24
N VAL A 507 40.17 22.19 35.00
CA VAL A 507 39.09 23.00 34.44
C VAL A 507 38.91 24.19 35.38
N ASP A 508 39.27 25.39 34.93
CA ASP A 508 38.95 26.63 35.64
C ASP A 508 37.43 26.63 35.88
N THR A 509 37.03 26.53 37.14
CA THR A 509 35.63 26.52 37.57
C THR A 509 35.04 27.92 37.40
N ASN A 510 34.84 28.31 36.16
CA ASN A 510 34.13 29.52 35.81
C ASN A 510 32.64 29.31 36.12
N THR A 511 32.03 30.20 36.89
CA THR A 511 30.63 30.08 37.34
C THR A 511 29.65 29.97 36.17
N GLN A 512 30.01 30.52 35.01
CA GLN A 512 29.28 30.38 33.75
C GLN A 512 29.27 28.93 33.20
N LEU A 513 30.38 28.19 33.27
CA LEU A 513 30.43 26.80 32.82
C LEU A 513 29.57 25.89 33.71
N GLN A 514 29.54 26.16 35.01
CA GLN A 514 28.67 25.43 35.95
C GLN A 514 27.18 25.73 35.69
N ALA A 515 26.83 26.97 35.36
CA ALA A 515 25.48 27.35 34.99
C ALA A 515 25.02 26.67 33.69
N LEU A 516 25.85 26.69 32.65
CA LEU A 516 25.55 26.01 31.37
C LEU A 516 25.46 24.49 31.53
N ASN A 517 26.34 23.88 32.33
CA ASN A 517 26.27 22.44 32.60
C ASN A 517 24.97 22.08 33.36
N LYS A 518 24.54 22.93 34.30
CA LYS A 518 23.27 22.75 35.01
C LYS A 518 22.06 22.89 34.07
N GLU A 519 22.08 23.85 33.13
CA GLU A 519 21.03 23.97 32.11
C GLU A 519 21.01 22.76 31.16
N ARG A 520 22.17 22.29 30.71
CA ARG A 520 22.32 21.10 29.85
C ARG A 520 21.79 19.82 30.49
N LEU A 521 21.84 19.70 31.83
CA LEU A 521 21.24 18.57 32.54
C LEU A 521 19.72 18.75 32.76
N ARG A 522 19.27 20.00 32.95
CA ARG A 522 17.87 20.31 33.25
C ARG A 522 16.96 20.23 32.02
N LEU A 523 17.40 20.78 30.90
CA LEU A 523 16.64 20.82 29.64
C LEU A 523 16.21 19.43 29.12
N PRO A 524 17.06 18.38 29.08
CA PRO A 524 16.62 17.05 28.66
C PRO A 524 15.67 16.39 29.66
N MET A 525 15.80 16.69 30.97
CA MET A 525 14.83 16.22 31.97
C MET A 525 13.46 16.86 31.75
N GLU A 526 13.41 18.16 31.45
CA GLU A 526 12.18 18.87 31.12
C GLU A 526 11.55 18.35 29.82
N LEU A 527 12.35 18.06 28.78
CA LEU A 527 11.89 17.42 27.54
C LEU A 527 11.29 16.02 27.81
N GLN A 528 11.94 15.21 28.65
CA GLN A 528 11.44 13.88 28.98
C GLN A 528 10.15 13.96 29.82
N ALA A 529 10.06 14.89 30.77
CA ALA A 529 8.86 15.13 31.55
C ALA A 529 7.69 15.55 30.64
N LEU A 530 7.95 16.46 29.70
CA LEU A 530 7.00 16.92 28.69
C LEU A 530 6.50 15.76 27.81
N LYS A 531 7.40 14.86 27.41
CA LYS A 531 7.05 13.66 26.63
C LYS A 531 6.12 12.73 27.41
N VAL A 532 6.44 12.48 28.67
CA VAL A 532 5.60 11.63 29.55
C VAL A 532 4.22 12.25 29.74
N GLU A 533 4.15 13.56 29.95
CA GLU A 533 2.88 14.28 30.09
C GLU A 533 2.04 14.20 28.80
N ALA A 534 2.65 14.47 27.65
CA ALA A 534 1.98 14.42 26.35
C ALA A 534 1.41 13.02 26.05
N TYR A 535 2.12 11.94 26.43
CA TYR A 535 1.71 10.55 26.18
C TYR A 535 0.90 9.90 27.32
N ALA A 536 0.59 10.63 28.40
CA ALA A 536 -0.09 10.07 29.57
C ALA A 536 -1.48 9.47 29.26
N SER A 537 -2.24 10.11 28.35
CA SER A 537 -3.57 9.66 27.93
C SER A 537 -3.49 8.35 27.11
N VAL A 538 -2.49 8.23 26.23
CA VAL A 538 -2.21 7.04 25.44
C VAL A 538 -1.87 5.86 26.35
N HIS A 539 -0.91 6.05 27.27
CA HIS A 539 -0.50 4.98 28.18
C HIS A 539 -1.63 4.49 29.08
N ARG A 540 -2.55 5.38 29.49
CA ARG A 540 -3.74 5.01 30.26
C ARG A 540 -4.67 4.10 29.46
N MET A 541 -4.93 4.43 28.19
CA MET A 541 -5.75 3.62 27.29
C MET A 541 -5.10 2.26 27.00
N GLU A 542 -3.81 2.23 26.68
CA GLU A 542 -3.05 0.99 26.45
C GLU A 542 -3.11 0.05 27.65
N ARG A 543 -2.95 0.60 28.86
CA ARG A 543 -3.04 -0.19 30.10
C ARG A 543 -4.44 -0.77 30.28
N ASN A 544 -5.49 0.01 30.06
CA ASN A 544 -6.87 -0.46 30.17
C ASN A 544 -7.17 -1.57 29.14
N LEU A 545 -6.70 -1.42 27.90
CA LEU A 545 -6.89 -2.42 26.85
C LEU A 545 -6.14 -3.72 27.18
N LYS A 546 -4.90 -3.62 27.67
CA LYS A 546 -4.12 -4.78 28.15
C LYS A 546 -4.83 -5.50 29.29
N LEU A 547 -5.33 -4.77 30.29
CA LEU A 547 -6.09 -5.35 31.41
C LEU A 547 -7.37 -6.05 30.92
N LEU A 548 -8.09 -5.45 29.97
CA LEU A 548 -9.30 -6.03 29.39
C LEU A 548 -8.99 -7.35 28.65
N MET A 549 -7.93 -7.39 27.82
CA MET A 549 -7.53 -8.61 27.12
C MET A 549 -7.05 -9.71 28.07
N ILE A 550 -6.31 -9.35 29.12
CA ILE A 550 -5.84 -10.31 30.15
C ILE A 550 -7.03 -10.89 30.93
N CYS A 551 -8.03 -10.08 31.27
CA CYS A 551 -9.21 -10.55 32.00
C CYS A 551 -10.23 -11.30 31.13
N ALA A 552 -10.34 -10.99 29.84
CA ALA A 552 -11.39 -11.55 28.96
C ALA A 552 -11.27 -13.07 28.71
N VAL A 553 -10.07 -13.64 28.76
CA VAL A 553 -9.83 -15.08 28.51
C VAL A 553 -10.15 -15.97 29.73
N PRO A 554 -9.69 -15.68 30.96
CA PRO A 554 -9.96 -16.53 32.12
C PRO A 554 -11.40 -16.41 32.66
N LEU A 555 -12.06 -15.27 32.48
CA LEU A 555 -13.40 -15.02 33.04
C LEU A 555 -14.49 -15.99 32.52
N PRO A 556 -14.61 -16.27 31.21
CA PRO A 556 -15.58 -17.26 30.71
C PRO A 556 -15.22 -18.69 31.13
N LEU A 557 -13.94 -19.05 31.20
CA LEU A 557 -13.50 -20.38 31.69
C LEU A 557 -13.88 -20.58 33.17
N CYS A 558 -13.68 -19.56 34.01
CA CYS A 558 -14.11 -19.56 35.40
C CYS A 558 -15.65 -19.65 35.53
N LEU A 559 -16.40 -18.94 34.68
CA LEU A 559 -17.86 -19.00 34.67
C LEU A 559 -18.39 -20.39 34.24
N ILE A 560 -17.78 -21.02 33.23
CA ILE A 560 -18.12 -22.38 32.80
C ILE A 560 -17.80 -23.38 33.91
N ALA A 561 -16.62 -23.30 34.52
CA ALA A 561 -16.24 -24.16 35.66
C ALA A 561 -17.20 -24.00 36.85
N TRP A 562 -17.63 -22.76 37.13
CA TRP A 562 -18.60 -22.48 38.19
C TRP A 562 -20.01 -23.02 37.87
N ALA A 563 -20.47 -22.89 36.63
CA ALA A 563 -21.75 -23.45 36.19
C ALA A 563 -21.77 -24.99 36.28
N VAL A 564 -20.67 -25.64 35.87
CA VAL A 564 -20.49 -27.10 36.00
C VAL A 564 -20.47 -27.53 37.47
N PHE A 565 -19.79 -26.78 38.34
CA PHE A 565 -19.77 -27.03 39.78
C PHE A 565 -21.16 -26.93 40.42
N VAL A 566 -21.93 -25.89 40.11
CA VAL A 566 -23.30 -25.70 40.61
C VAL A 566 -24.23 -26.79 40.11
N TYR A 567 -24.10 -27.19 38.84
CA TYR A 567 -24.88 -28.27 38.25
C TYR A 567 -24.63 -29.63 38.93
N HIS A 568 -23.36 -29.97 39.17
CA HIS A 568 -23.01 -31.20 39.90
C HIS A 568 -23.48 -31.18 41.36
N ARG A 569 -23.41 -30.03 42.03
CA ARG A 569 -23.88 -29.88 43.41
C ARG A 569 -25.38 -30.09 43.53
N ARG A 570 -26.18 -29.53 42.60
CA ARG A 570 -27.64 -29.72 42.57
C ARG A 570 -28.05 -31.18 42.34
N ARG A 571 -27.30 -31.92 41.52
CA ARG A 571 -27.56 -33.36 41.33
C ARG A 571 -27.23 -34.21 42.57
N ARG A 572 -26.25 -33.82 43.38
CA ARG A 572 -25.91 -34.56 44.62
C ARG A 572 -26.90 -34.30 45.77
N SER A 573 -27.50 -33.11 45.85
CA SER A 573 -28.49 -32.80 46.90
C SER A 573 -29.88 -33.40 46.65
N VAL A 574 -30.22 -33.78 45.42
CA VAL A 574 -31.49 -34.49 45.10
C VAL A 574 -31.44 -35.97 45.51
N VAL A 575 -30.25 -36.56 45.68
CA VAL A 575 -30.11 -37.96 46.13
C VAL A 575 -30.19 -38.09 47.66
N ALA A 576 -29.92 -37.02 48.42
CA ALA A 576 -29.94 -37.05 49.89
C ALA A 576 -31.31 -36.80 50.53
N THR A 577 -32.33 -36.41 49.76
CA THR A 577 -33.70 -36.15 50.25
C THR A 577 -34.70 -37.27 49.93
N ALA A 578 -34.26 -38.36 49.30
CA ALA A 578 -35.07 -39.54 49.02
C ALA A 578 -34.89 -40.70 50.03
N CYS A 579 -34.11 -40.49 51.10
CA CYS A 579 -34.00 -41.40 52.24
C CYS A 579 -34.39 -40.66 53.53
N HIS A 580 -35.69 -40.43 53.73
CA HIS A 580 -36.30 -40.32 55.04
C HIS A 580 -37.73 -40.82 54.99
#